data_AF-A0AAF1B0H2-F1
#
_entry.id   AF-A0AAF1B0H2-F1
#
_cell.length_a   1.000
_cell.length_b   1.000
_cell.length_c   1.000
_cell.angle_alpha   90.00
_cell.angle_beta   90.00
_cell.angle_gamma   90.00
#
_symmetry.space_group_name_H-M   'P 1'
#
loop_
_entity.id
_entity.type
_entity.pdbx_description
1 polymer ?
#
loop_
_entity_poly.entity_id
_entity_poly.type
_entity_poly.pdbx_seq_one_letter_code
_entity_poly.pdbx_strand_id
1 'polypeptide(L)'
;MSEFAPICIYLVISPLVSLIPLGVPFLFASNSSTYPDKLSAYECGFDPFGDARSRFDIRFYLVSILFIIPDPEVTFSFPWAVPLNKIDPFGSWSMMAFLLILTIYARTLVLIGISEWLTIPMNGLRRPLCYSRTSRIGNPLSEMA
;
A
#
# COMPACT_ATOMS: atom_id res chain seq x y z
N MET A 1 12.41 16.82 -29.61
CA MET A 1 12.51 15.34 -29.47
C MET A 1 13.89 14.88 -29.01
N SER A 2 14.99 15.54 -29.42
CA SER A 2 16.35 15.29 -28.91
C SER A 2 16.49 15.49 -27.40
N GLU A 3 15.69 16.37 -26.81
CA GLU A 3 15.71 16.69 -25.37
C GLU A 3 15.18 15.55 -24.47
N PHE A 4 14.48 14.55 -25.03
CA PHE A 4 14.01 13.38 -24.27
C PHE A 4 15.05 12.26 -24.18
N ALA A 5 16.09 12.30 -25.01
CA ALA A 5 17.20 11.34 -24.97
C ALA A 5 17.81 11.18 -23.57
N PRO A 6 18.16 12.25 -22.81
CA PRO A 6 18.68 12.11 -21.46
C PRO A 6 17.70 11.43 -20.50
N ILE A 7 16.39 11.72 -20.59
CA ILE A 7 15.38 11.09 -19.73
C ILE A 7 15.30 9.58 -19.96
N CYS A 8 15.29 9.15 -21.23
CA CYS A 8 15.30 7.72 -21.56
C CYS A 8 16.57 7.02 -21.05
N ILE A 9 17.73 7.68 -21.15
CA ILE A 9 19.01 7.17 -20.64
C ILE A 9 18.96 7.02 -19.11
N TYR A 10 18.44 8.01 -18.39
CA TYR A 10 18.28 7.93 -16.92
C TYR A 10 17.34 6.81 -16.48
N LEU A 11 16.26 6.58 -17.23
CA LEU A 11 15.28 5.52 -16.94
C LEU A 11 15.91 4.13 -17.03
N VAL A 12 16.94 3.94 -17.88
CA VAL A 12 17.70 2.68 -17.99
C VAL A 12 18.84 2.60 -16.97
N ILE A 13 19.56 3.68 -16.73
CA ILE A 13 20.70 3.70 -15.80
C ILE A 13 20.25 3.53 -14.34
N SER A 14 19.12 4.12 -13.94
CA SER A 14 18.61 4.04 -12.56
C SER A 14 18.41 2.60 -12.06
N PRO A 15 17.65 1.71 -12.76
CA PRO A 15 17.52 0.32 -12.34
C PRO A 15 18.83 -0.46 -12.47
N LEU A 16 19.68 -0.17 -13.46
CA LEU A 16 21.01 -0.80 -13.57
C LEU A 16 21.87 -0.53 -12.34
N VAL A 17 21.90 0.72 -11.86
CA VAL A 17 22.63 1.10 -10.65
C VAL A 17 21.99 0.48 -9.41
N SER A 18 20.65 0.41 -9.34
CA SER A 18 19.93 -0.28 -8.25
C SER A 18 20.23 -1.78 -8.18
N LEU A 19 20.46 -2.43 -9.32
CA LEU A 19 20.81 -3.85 -9.39
C LEU A 19 22.21 -4.16 -8.85
N ILE A 20 23.15 -3.21 -8.82
CA ILE A 20 24.51 -3.42 -8.30
C ILE A 20 24.49 -3.79 -6.80
N PRO A 21 23.90 -3.01 -5.88
CA PRO A 21 23.81 -3.38 -4.47
C PRO A 21 22.87 -4.56 -4.20
N LEU A 22 21.98 -4.92 -5.13
CA LEU A 22 21.20 -6.17 -5.08
C LEU A 22 22.06 -7.39 -5.48
N GLY A 23 22.91 -7.26 -6.50
CA GLY A 23 23.73 -8.34 -7.05
C GLY A 23 25.01 -8.61 -6.26
N VAL A 24 25.63 -7.59 -5.66
CA VAL A 24 26.85 -7.74 -4.85
C VAL A 24 26.63 -8.72 -3.69
N PRO A 25 25.60 -8.59 -2.84
CA PRO A 25 25.30 -9.56 -1.80
C PRO A 25 24.99 -10.94 -2.35
N PHE A 26 24.35 -11.06 -3.53
CA PHE A 26 24.05 -12.36 -4.14
C PHE A 26 25.31 -13.12 -4.61
N LEU A 27 26.30 -12.40 -5.14
CA LEU A 27 27.58 -13.01 -5.57
C LEU A 27 28.49 -13.36 -4.39
N PHE A 28 28.49 -12.53 -3.34
CA PHE A 28 29.29 -12.78 -2.12
C PHE A 28 28.57 -13.64 -1.08
N ALA A 29 27.26 -13.87 -1.22
CA ALA A 29 26.52 -14.78 -0.37
C ALA A 29 26.99 -16.22 -0.62
N SER A 30 27.83 -16.71 0.29
CA SER A 30 28.10 -18.14 0.42
C SER A 30 26.76 -18.86 0.62
N ASN A 31 26.56 -19.94 -0.14
CA ASN A 31 25.30 -20.65 -0.28
C ASN A 31 24.81 -21.22 1.07
N SER A 32 24.14 -20.39 1.88
CA SER A 32 23.59 -20.74 3.20
C SER A 32 22.15 -21.27 3.09
N SER A 33 21.76 -21.77 1.91
CA SER A 33 20.45 -22.37 1.63
C SER A 33 20.27 -23.76 2.25
N THR A 34 21.31 -24.32 2.87
CA THR A 34 21.30 -25.66 3.46
C THR A 34 20.53 -25.76 4.79
N TYR A 35 20.19 -24.64 5.45
CA TYR A 35 19.49 -24.66 6.74
C TYR A 35 17.99 -24.41 6.54
N PRO A 36 17.12 -25.43 6.72
CA PRO A 36 15.67 -25.29 6.51
C PRO A 36 15.02 -24.27 7.45
N ASP A 37 15.61 -24.04 8.63
CA ASP A 37 15.12 -23.07 9.62
C ASP A 37 15.29 -21.60 9.19
N LYS A 38 16.12 -21.32 8.17
CA LYS A 38 16.24 -19.98 7.58
C LYS A 38 15.21 -19.69 6.48
N LEU A 39 14.50 -20.73 6.01
CA LEU A 39 13.53 -20.66 4.93
C LEU A 39 12.08 -20.67 5.44
N SER A 40 11.87 -20.88 6.74
CA SER A 40 10.57 -20.79 7.40
C SER A 40 10.21 -19.33 7.73
N ALA A 41 8.91 -19.03 7.78
CA ALA A 41 8.42 -17.72 8.16
C ALA A 41 8.78 -17.40 9.62
N TYR A 42 9.27 -16.20 9.89
CA TYR A 42 9.62 -15.76 11.24
C TYR A 42 8.35 -15.43 12.04
N GLU A 43 7.98 -16.28 13.00
CA GLU A 43 6.84 -16.06 13.93
C GLU A 43 7.27 -16.10 15.41
N CYS A 44 8.30 -15.34 15.80
CA CYS A 44 8.72 -15.21 17.21
C CYS A 44 9.04 -16.54 17.92
N GLY A 45 9.56 -17.54 17.20
CA GLY A 45 10.01 -18.82 17.76
C GLY A 45 8.94 -19.91 17.89
N PHE A 46 7.76 -19.72 17.31
CA PHE A 46 6.72 -20.75 17.18
C PHE A 46 6.58 -21.23 15.73
N ASP A 47 6.22 -22.51 15.55
CA ASP A 47 5.89 -23.06 14.24
C ASP A 47 4.64 -22.39 13.65
N PRO A 48 4.59 -22.11 12.34
CA PRO A 48 3.49 -21.39 11.72
C PRO A 48 2.17 -22.18 11.86
N PHE A 49 1.26 -21.66 12.68
CA PHE A 49 -0.05 -22.26 12.89
C PHE A 49 -1.09 -21.68 11.93
N GLY A 50 -1.33 -22.38 10.82
CA GLY A 50 -2.52 -22.20 9.97
C GLY A 50 -2.30 -21.46 8.65
N ASP A 51 -3.37 -21.41 7.86
CA ASP A 51 -3.39 -20.75 6.55
C ASP A 51 -3.37 -19.22 6.75
N ALA A 52 -2.39 -18.53 6.14
CA ALA A 52 -2.18 -17.07 6.24
C ALA A 52 -3.26 -16.24 5.50
N ARG A 53 -4.47 -16.78 5.37
CA ARG A 53 -5.64 -16.14 4.81
C ARG A 53 -6.19 -15.11 5.78
N SER A 54 -5.50 -13.98 5.85
CA SER A 54 -6.03 -12.76 6.43
C SER A 54 -7.28 -12.35 5.65
N ARG A 55 -8.34 -11.97 6.35
CA ARG A 55 -9.48 -11.32 5.71
C ARG A 55 -9.02 -9.94 5.26
N PHE A 56 -8.92 -9.74 3.95
CA PHE A 56 -8.52 -8.45 3.39
C PHE A 56 -9.55 -7.39 3.77
N ASP A 57 -9.11 -6.37 4.52
CA ASP A 57 -9.94 -5.22 4.85
C ASP A 57 -10.28 -4.43 3.58
N ILE A 58 -11.57 -4.13 3.38
CA ILE A 58 -12.06 -3.31 2.26
C ILE A 58 -11.47 -1.88 2.29
N ARG A 59 -10.94 -1.45 3.45
CA ARG A 59 -10.38 -0.13 3.71
C ARG A 59 -9.24 0.23 2.75
N PHE A 60 -8.42 -0.76 2.37
CA PHE A 60 -7.33 -0.55 1.41
C PHE A 60 -7.86 -0.22 0.00
N TYR A 61 -9.02 -0.75 -0.38
CA TYR A 61 -9.66 -0.41 -1.66
C TYR A 61 -10.23 1.01 -1.66
N LEU A 62 -10.80 1.47 -0.54
CA LEU A 62 -11.32 2.84 -0.42
C LEU A 62 -10.22 3.89 -0.60
N VAL A 63 -9.01 3.64 -0.08
CA VAL A 63 -7.85 4.52 -0.26
C VAL A 63 -7.38 4.54 -1.72
N SER A 64 -7.38 3.39 -2.41
CA SER A 64 -7.02 3.32 -3.84
C SER A 64 -8.01 4.09 -4.73
N ILE A 65 -9.32 3.97 -4.44
CA ILE A 65 -10.36 4.68 -5.19
C ILE A 65 -10.33 6.18 -4.91
N LEU A 66 -9.95 6.58 -3.68
CA LEU A 66 -9.72 7.99 -3.33
C LEU A 66 -8.59 8.62 -4.15
N PHE A 67 -7.56 7.85 -4.50
CA PHE A 67 -6.46 8.35 -5.34
C PHE A 67 -6.81 8.34 -6.83
N ILE A 68 -7.56 7.36 -7.32
CA ILE A 68 -7.79 7.20 -8.76
C ILE A 68 -8.77 8.19 -9.38
N ILE A 69 -9.78 8.66 -8.62
CA ILE A 69 -10.84 9.51 -9.20
C ILE A 69 -10.39 10.98 -9.38
N PRO A 70 -9.67 11.63 -8.44
CA PRO A 70 -9.15 12.99 -8.65
C PRO A 70 -8.02 13.09 -9.69
N ASP A 71 -7.28 12.01 -9.92
CA ASP A 71 -6.10 11.98 -10.81
C ASP A 71 -6.37 12.47 -12.25
N PRO A 72 -7.43 11.99 -12.96
CA PRO A 72 -7.75 12.49 -14.29
C PRO A 72 -8.20 13.97 -14.31
N GLU A 73 -8.80 14.47 -13.22
CA GLU A 73 -9.27 15.86 -13.14
C GLU A 73 -8.09 16.85 -13.09
N VAL A 74 -6.98 16.46 -12.46
CA VAL A 74 -5.73 17.26 -12.46
C VAL A 74 -5.12 17.30 -13.85
N THR A 75 -5.19 16.19 -14.60
CA THR A 75 -4.70 16.15 -15.99
C THR A 75 -5.53 17.07 -16.90
N PHE A 76 -6.84 17.15 -16.69
CA PHE A 76 -7.71 18.09 -17.42
C PHE A 76 -7.44 19.56 -17.08
N SER A 77 -6.94 19.85 -15.88
CA SER A 77 -6.53 21.19 -15.44
C SER A 77 -5.26 21.69 -16.16
N PHE A 78 -4.38 20.77 -16.61
CA PHE A 78 -3.06 21.11 -17.14
C PHE A 78 -3.08 21.91 -18.46
N PRO A 79 -3.88 21.57 -19.49
CA PRO A 79 -4.00 22.36 -20.72
C PRO A 79 -4.44 23.81 -20.50
N TRP A 80 -5.14 24.09 -19.41
CA TRP A 80 -5.60 25.43 -19.06
C TRP A 80 -4.54 26.22 -18.27
N ALA A 81 -3.76 25.54 -17.42
CA ALA A 81 -2.69 26.16 -16.63
C ALA A 81 -1.49 26.64 -17.47
N VAL A 82 -1.24 26.04 -18.64
CA VAL A 82 -0.05 26.32 -19.45
C VAL A 82 -0.12 27.66 -20.22
N PRO A 83 -1.23 28.03 -20.90
CA PRO A 83 -1.30 29.27 -21.67
C PRO A 83 -2.18 30.36 -21.02
N LEU A 84 -1.82 30.88 -19.83
CA LEU A 84 -2.61 31.92 -19.13
C LEU A 84 -2.83 33.22 -19.95
N ASN A 85 -1.92 33.53 -20.87
CA ASN A 85 -1.93 34.79 -21.63
C ASN A 85 -2.88 34.82 -22.85
N LYS A 86 -3.48 33.70 -23.24
CA LYS A 86 -4.37 33.62 -24.41
C LYS A 86 -5.82 33.34 -24.06
N ILE A 87 -6.16 33.38 -22.77
CA ILE A 87 -7.47 32.92 -22.30
C ILE A 87 -8.41 34.13 -22.17
N ASP A 88 -9.58 34.01 -22.80
CA ASP A 88 -10.66 34.97 -22.58
C ASP A 88 -11.06 35.03 -21.10
N PRO A 89 -11.55 36.18 -20.61
CA PRO A 89 -12.03 36.32 -19.23
C PRO A 89 -13.13 35.31 -18.87
N PHE A 90 -13.89 34.84 -19.86
CA PHE A 90 -14.86 33.75 -19.70
C PHE A 90 -14.19 32.39 -19.39
N GLY A 91 -13.06 32.09 -20.05
CA GLY A 91 -12.28 30.89 -19.75
C GLY A 91 -11.70 30.92 -18.34
N SER A 92 -11.30 32.10 -17.84
CA SER A 92 -10.82 32.27 -16.45
C SER A 92 -11.87 31.93 -15.41
N TRP A 93 -13.13 32.29 -15.67
CA TRP A 93 -14.22 31.96 -14.76
C TRP A 93 -14.56 30.47 -14.77
N SER A 94 -14.53 29.85 -15.95
CA SER A 94 -14.71 28.41 -16.11
C SER A 94 -13.67 27.60 -15.32
N MET A 95 -12.41 28.04 -15.30
CA MET A 95 -11.38 27.37 -14.50
C MET A 95 -11.61 27.52 -13.00
N MET A 96 -12.01 28.72 -12.56
CA MET A 96 -12.31 28.95 -11.15
C MET A 96 -13.43 28.02 -10.67
N ALA A 97 -14.48 27.84 -11.49
CA ALA A 97 -15.56 26.90 -11.20
C ALA A 97 -15.07 25.44 -11.16
N PHE A 98 -14.19 25.04 -12.09
CA PHE A 98 -13.62 23.69 -12.13
C PHE A 98 -12.75 23.39 -10.89
N LEU A 99 -11.88 24.32 -10.48
CA LEU A 99 -11.07 24.19 -9.26
C LEU A 99 -11.93 24.14 -7.99
N LEU A 100 -13.03 24.89 -7.95
CA LEU A 100 -13.99 24.83 -6.84
C LEU A 100 -14.67 23.46 -6.77
N ILE A 101 -15.10 22.90 -7.91
CA ILE A 101 -15.68 21.55 -7.96
C ILE A 101 -14.67 20.52 -7.45
N LEU A 102 -13.40 20.62 -7.86
CA LEU A 102 -12.31 19.74 -7.41
C LEU A 102 -12.07 19.84 -5.90
N THR A 103 -12.09 21.06 -5.36
CA THR A 103 -11.92 21.30 -3.93
C THR A 103 -13.09 20.70 -3.13
N ILE A 104 -14.32 20.87 -3.61
CA ILE A 104 -15.51 20.29 -2.99
C ILE A 104 -15.44 18.77 -3.06
N TYR A 105 -15.14 18.21 -4.23
CA TYR A 105 -15.02 16.77 -4.46
C TYR A 105 -13.96 16.14 -3.56
N ALA A 106 -12.75 16.70 -3.51
CA ALA A 106 -11.68 16.21 -2.64
C ALA A 106 -12.08 16.29 -1.16
N ARG A 107 -12.69 17.41 -0.73
CA ARG A 107 -13.15 17.58 0.66
C ARG A 107 -14.23 16.55 1.02
N THR A 108 -15.25 16.36 0.18
CA THR A 108 -16.34 15.42 0.46
C THR A 108 -15.85 13.98 0.45
N LEU A 109 -15.02 13.61 -0.53
CA LEU A 109 -14.46 12.26 -0.66
C LEU A 109 -13.53 11.91 0.50
N VAL A 110 -12.70 12.86 0.97
CA VAL A 110 -11.86 12.69 2.16
C VAL A 110 -12.69 12.58 3.42
N LEU A 111 -13.73 13.41 3.59
CA LEU A 111 -14.62 13.31 4.76
C LEU A 111 -15.39 11.99 4.78
N ILE A 112 -15.85 11.49 3.62
CA ILE A 112 -16.49 10.18 3.48
C ILE A 112 -15.50 9.06 3.85
N GLY A 113 -14.28 9.10 3.29
CA GLY A 113 -13.22 8.16 3.63
C GLY A 113 -12.98 8.13 5.14
N ILE A 114 -12.72 9.28 5.76
CA ILE A 114 -12.48 9.39 7.22
C ILE A 114 -13.70 8.89 8.02
N SER A 115 -14.92 9.18 7.58
CA SER A 115 -16.13 8.71 8.27
C SER A 115 -16.23 7.19 8.29
N GLU A 116 -15.86 6.53 7.19
CA GLU A 116 -15.84 5.07 7.12
C GLU A 116 -14.70 4.47 7.95
N TRP A 117 -13.55 5.14 7.98
CA TRP A 117 -12.44 4.81 8.88
C TRP A 117 -12.80 4.96 10.37
N LEU A 118 -13.67 5.93 10.72
CA LEU A 118 -14.09 6.22 12.09
C LEU A 118 -15.28 5.35 12.55
N THR A 119 -16.21 5.02 11.64
CA THR A 119 -17.44 4.29 11.95
C THR A 119 -17.28 2.77 11.84
N ILE A 120 -16.40 2.25 10.99
CA ILE A 120 -16.14 0.81 10.95
C ILE A 120 -15.12 0.49 12.05
N PRO A 121 -15.52 -0.07 13.20
CA PRO A 121 -14.54 -0.55 14.15
C PRO A 121 -13.68 -1.60 13.45
N MET A 122 -12.37 -1.61 13.70
CA MET A 122 -11.46 -2.70 13.32
C MET A 122 -11.81 -4.00 14.09
N ASN A 123 -13.09 -4.28 14.33
CA ASN A 123 -13.60 -5.45 15.02
C ASN A 123 -13.73 -6.62 14.04
N GLY A 124 -12.67 -6.81 13.25
CA GLY A 124 -12.43 -7.96 12.38
C GLY A 124 -11.32 -8.87 12.90
N LEU A 125 -10.58 -8.45 13.94
CA LEU A 125 -9.65 -9.33 14.66
C LEU A 125 -10.40 -10.09 15.77
N ARG A 126 -11.29 -11.02 15.39
CA ARG A 126 -11.49 -12.19 16.24
C ARG A 126 -10.18 -12.99 16.20
N ARG A 127 -9.31 -12.64 17.13
CA ARG A 127 -8.32 -13.47 17.84
C ARG A 127 -7.76 -14.63 17.00
N PRO A 128 -6.48 -14.65 16.59
CA PRO A 128 -5.82 -15.93 16.43
C PRO A 128 -5.93 -16.64 17.78
N LEU A 129 -6.59 -17.79 17.78
CA LEU A 129 -6.82 -18.65 18.93
C LEU A 129 -5.48 -19.22 19.42
N CYS A 130 -4.64 -18.38 20.02
CA CYS A 130 -3.45 -18.79 20.76
C CYS A 130 -3.76 -18.89 22.27
N TYR A 131 -5.01 -19.18 22.64
CA TYR A 131 -5.41 -19.45 24.02
C TYR A 131 -6.68 -20.30 24.08
N SER A 132 -6.65 -21.50 23.51
CA SER A 132 -7.66 -22.54 23.83
C SER A 132 -7.18 -23.94 23.42
N ARG A 133 -5.98 -24.35 23.88
CA ARG A 133 -5.61 -25.78 23.85
C ARG A 133 -4.56 -26.17 24.89
N THR A 134 -4.70 -25.68 26.12
CA THR A 134 -3.96 -26.18 27.29
C THR A 134 -4.90 -26.78 28.36
N SER A 135 -6.12 -27.20 27.99
CA SER A 135 -7.07 -27.87 28.89
C SER A 135 -7.36 -29.33 28.53
N ARG A 136 -6.57 -29.96 27.65
CA ARG A 136 -6.74 -31.37 27.29
C ARG A 136 -5.41 -32.12 27.10
N ILE A 137 -4.45 -31.86 27.98
CA ILE A 137 -3.35 -32.80 28.27
C ILE A 137 -3.46 -33.09 29.76
N GLY A 138 -3.56 -34.38 30.05
CA GLY A 138 -4.00 -34.93 31.32
C GLY A 138 -3.23 -34.39 32.51
N ASN A 139 -3.99 -34.20 33.57
CA ASN A 139 -3.50 -34.19 34.93
C ASN A 139 -2.71 -35.49 35.18
N PRO A 140 -1.39 -35.47 35.45
CA PRO A 140 -0.66 -36.66 35.89
C PRO A 140 -0.64 -36.77 37.43
N LEU A 141 -1.58 -36.14 38.14
CA LEU A 141 -1.60 -36.05 39.61
C LEU A 141 -2.86 -36.65 40.26
N SER A 142 -3.46 -37.68 39.66
CA SER A 142 -4.53 -38.47 40.31
C SER A 142 -4.33 -39.98 40.26
N GLU A 143 -3.10 -40.47 40.01
CA GLU A 143 -2.76 -41.90 40.05
C GLU A 143 -1.58 -42.27 40.99
N MET A 144 -1.02 -41.33 41.77
CA MET A 144 0.05 -41.65 42.74
C MET A 144 0.03 -40.78 44.02
N ALA A 145 -1.12 -40.66 44.70
CA ALA A 145 -1.24 -40.31 46.13
C ALA A 145 -2.66 -40.58 46.65
#